data_AF-A0A3E4YBM1-F1
#
_entry.id   AF-A0A3E4YBM1-F1
#
_cell.length_a   1.000
_cell.length_b   1.000
_cell.length_c   1.000
_cell.angle_alpha   90.00
_cell.angle_beta   90.00
_cell.angle_gamma   90.00
#
_symmetry.space_group_name_H-M   'P 1'
#
loop_
_entity.id
_entity.type
_entity.pdbx_description
1 polymer ?
#
loop_
_entity_poly.entity_id
_entity_poly.type
_entity_poly.pdbx_seq_one_letter_code
_entity_poly.pdbx_strand_id
1 'polypeptide(L)'
;MEQLVYAATIPYFATIILFIFGGAFLGVIILMFVFYDEDKKIIITLLAVGIILLALGYYCKNIYSRYNNQIKSIVKDVIAREYPDATEFRFELDMGYFTENDIEYKIQYKKTISNEEKLIITVNDFIAPDNNKSIKTLDIPKETKNNESTNN
;
A
#
# COMPACT_ATOMS: atom_id res chain seq x y z
N MET A 1 -10.15 -5.47 -8.83
CA MET A 1 -8.96 -5.05 -8.07
C MET A 1 -8.69 -3.55 -8.20
N GLU A 2 -8.91 -2.95 -9.37
CA GLU A 2 -8.75 -1.52 -9.66
C GLU A 2 -9.45 -0.61 -8.64
N GLN A 3 -10.70 -0.92 -8.29
CA GLN A 3 -11.46 -0.13 -7.32
C GLN A 3 -10.81 -0.14 -5.93
N LEU A 4 -10.28 -1.29 -5.50
CA LEU A 4 -9.58 -1.41 -4.22
C LEU A 4 -8.27 -0.63 -4.23
N VAL A 5 -7.50 -0.73 -5.32
CA VAL A 5 -6.25 0.02 -5.50
C VAL A 5 -6.57 1.51 -5.45
N TYR A 6 -7.53 1.98 -6.25
CA TYR A 6 -7.97 3.38 -6.26
C TYR A 6 -8.42 3.89 -4.89
N ALA A 7 -9.21 3.08 -4.17
CA ALA A 7 -9.67 3.41 -2.82
C ALA A 7 -8.55 3.44 -1.78
N ALA A 8 -7.47 2.68 -1.98
CA ALA A 8 -6.29 2.67 -1.11
C ALA A 8 -5.29 3.79 -1.41
N THR A 9 -5.19 4.22 -2.68
CA THR A 9 -4.15 5.16 -3.16
C THR A 9 -4.21 6.53 -2.48
N ILE A 10 -5.37 7.19 -2.47
CA ILE A 10 -5.49 8.54 -1.87
C ILE A 10 -5.23 8.49 -0.36
N PRO A 11 -5.83 7.57 0.42
CA PRO A 11 -5.54 7.45 1.85
C PRO A 11 -4.07 7.12 2.14
N TYR A 12 -3.39 6.36 1.29
CA TYR A 12 -1.96 6.08 1.44
C TYR A 12 -1.13 7.36 1.37
N PHE A 13 -1.29 8.16 0.31
CA PHE A 13 -0.56 9.42 0.17
C PHE A 13 -0.93 10.43 1.26
N ALA A 14 -2.22 10.54 1.60
CA ALA A 14 -2.68 11.40 2.68
C ALA A 14 -2.03 11.02 4.02
N THR A 15 -1.92 9.72 4.33
CA THR A 15 -1.24 9.23 5.55
C THR A 15 0.19 9.73 5.64
N ILE A 16 0.96 9.58 4.56
CA ILE A 16 2.38 9.99 4.50
C ILE A 16 2.50 11.50 4.73
N ILE A 17 1.72 12.28 3.99
CA ILE A 17 1.75 13.75 4.05
C ILE A 17 1.39 14.25 5.46
N LEU A 18 0.30 13.72 6.03
CA LEU A 18 -0.20 14.13 7.34
C LEU A 18 0.77 13.76 8.47
N PHE A 19 1.43 12.59 8.40
CA PHE A 19 2.46 12.23 9.37
C PHE A 19 3.73 13.07 9.24
N ILE A 20 4.17 13.39 8.02
CA ILE A 20 5.33 14.28 7.81
C ILE A 20 5.05 15.66 8.41
N PHE A 21 3.92 16.28 8.08
CA PHE A 21 3.59 17.60 8.60
C PHE A 21 3.32 17.57 10.11
N GLY A 22 2.54 16.60 10.60
CA GLY A 22 2.28 16.44 12.03
C GLY A 22 3.57 16.25 12.84
N GLY A 23 4.48 15.40 12.36
CA GLY A 23 5.80 15.19 12.96
C GLY A 23 6.70 16.42 12.88
N ALA A 24 6.69 17.15 11.76
CA ALA A 24 7.45 18.39 11.61
C ALA A 24 7.00 19.46 12.61
N PHE A 25 5.69 19.63 12.84
CA PHE A 25 5.18 20.55 13.86
C PHE A 25 5.64 20.17 15.26
N LEU A 26 5.63 18.87 15.61
CA LEU A 26 6.18 18.40 16.88
C LEU A 26 7.69 18.67 17.00
N GLY A 27 8.44 18.47 15.92
CA GLY A 27 9.87 18.77 15.88
C GLY A 27 10.17 20.26 16.10
N VAL A 28 9.41 21.15 15.44
CA VAL A 28 9.54 22.61 15.62
C VAL A 28 9.25 23.02 17.06
N ILE A 29 8.24 22.44 17.70
CA ILE A 29 7.91 22.73 19.11
C ILE A 29 9.08 22.38 20.04
N ILE A 30 9.76 21.25 19.81
CA ILE A 30 10.93 20.86 20.61
C ILE A 30 12.05 21.89 20.44
N LEU A 31 12.31 22.33 19.20
CA LEU A 31 13.33 23.34 18.93
C LEU A 31 12.99 24.69 19.58
N MET A 32 11.72 25.11 19.52
CA MET A 32 11.24 26.31 20.18
C MET A 32 11.48 26.24 21.69
N PHE A 33 11.12 25.14 22.35
CA PHE A 33 11.32 24.96 23.78
C PHE A 33 12.79 25.00 24.23
N VAL A 34 13.71 24.52 23.39
CA VAL A 34 15.14 24.38 23.75
C VAL A 34 15.93 25.66 23.44
N PHE A 35 15.59 26.36 22.36
CA PHE A 35 16.44 27.43 21.82
C PHE A 35 15.80 28.82 21.83
N TYR A 36 14.50 28.94 22.07
CA TYR A 36 13.77 30.20 21.90
C TYR A 36 12.82 30.50 23.07
N ASP A 37 12.76 31.76 23.50
CA ASP A 37 11.74 32.25 24.45
C ASP A 37 10.52 32.73 23.65
N GLU A 38 9.79 31.78 23.07
CA GLU A 38 8.63 32.05 22.22
C GLU A 38 7.31 32.16 22.99
N ASP A 39 6.33 32.86 22.40
CA ASP A 39 5.00 33.00 22.98
C ASP A 39 4.33 31.63 23.16
N LYS A 40 3.99 31.31 24.41
CA LYS A 40 3.26 30.09 24.79
C LYS A 40 2.03 29.83 23.93
N LYS A 41 1.36 30.88 23.45
CA LYS A 41 0.19 30.77 22.57
C LYS A 41 0.54 30.18 21.21
N ILE A 42 1.70 30.53 20.64
CA ILE A 42 2.20 29.97 19.38
C ILE A 42 2.50 28.48 19.57
N ILE A 43 3.24 28.14 20.63
CA ILE A 43 3.61 26.75 20.96
C ILE A 43 2.36 25.86 21.12
N ILE A 44 1.35 26.32 21.88
CA ILE A 44 0.09 25.57 22.07
C ILE A 44 -0.65 25.39 20.75
N THR A 45 -0.67 26.43 19.89
CA THR A 45 -1.34 26.36 18.59
C THR A 45 -0.68 25.34 17.67
N LEU A 46 0.65 25.38 17.56
CA LEU A 46 1.41 24.41 16.76
C LEU A 46 1.22 22.99 17.28
N LEU A 47 1.18 22.81 18.61
CA LEU A 47 0.94 21.50 19.23
C LEU A 47 -0.44 20.96 18.86
N ALA A 48 -1.47 21.78 18.98
CA ALA A 48 -2.84 21.39 18.63
C ALA A 48 -2.93 21.00 17.14
N VAL A 49 -2.36 21.81 16.25
CA VAL A 49 -2.32 21.54 14.80
C VAL A 49 -1.58 20.23 14.51
N GLY A 50 -0.39 20.05 15.10
CA GLY A 50 0.41 18.84 14.94
C GLY A 50 -0.34 17.57 15.35
N ILE A 51 -0.99 17.59 16.52
CA ILE A 51 -1.80 16.46 17.02
C ILE A 51 -2.98 16.16 16.08
N ILE A 52 -3.70 17.18 15.60
CA ILE A 52 -4.83 17.00 14.67
C ILE A 52 -4.35 16.36 13.37
N LEU A 53 -3.22 16.81 12.82
CA LEU A 53 -2.66 16.24 11.59
C LEU A 53 -2.26 14.77 11.79
N LEU A 54 -1.63 14.43 12.93
CA LEU A 54 -1.31 13.05 13.25
C LEU A 54 -2.57 12.18 13.40
N ALA A 55 -3.63 12.69 14.04
CA ALA A 55 -4.90 11.97 14.17
C ALA A 55 -5.56 11.70 12.81
N LEU A 56 -5.59 12.71 11.93
CA LEU A 56 -6.07 12.55 10.55
C LEU A 56 -5.21 11.57 9.77
N GLY A 57 -3.89 11.61 9.93
CA GLY A 57 -2.98 10.65 9.31
C GLY A 57 -3.27 9.22 9.74
N TYR A 58 -3.57 9.00 11.02
CA TYR A 58 -3.96 7.69 11.53
C TYR A 58 -5.30 7.21 10.96
N TYR A 59 -6.27 8.12 10.83
CA TYR A 59 -7.55 7.81 10.18
C TYR A 59 -7.38 7.38 8.72
N CYS A 60 -6.60 8.13 7.93
CA CYS A 60 -6.25 7.77 6.55
C CYS A 60 -5.53 6.42 6.48
N LYS A 61 -4.61 6.15 7.42
CA LYS A 61 -3.89 4.88 7.51
C LYS A 61 -4.84 3.71 7.67
N ASN A 62 -5.88 3.87 8.49
CA ASN A 62 -6.85 2.80 8.75
C ASN A 62 -7.69 2.50 7.49
N ILE A 63 -8.10 3.54 6.75
CA ILE A 63 -8.80 3.38 5.47
C ILE A 63 -7.89 2.65 4.47
N TYR A 64 -6.65 3.14 4.29
CA TYR A 64 -5.66 2.51 3.43
C TYR A 64 -5.47 1.03 3.81
N SER A 65 -5.25 0.73 5.09
CA SER A 65 -4.98 -0.62 5.56
C SER A 65 -6.13 -1.57 5.27
N ARG A 66 -7.39 -1.10 5.38
CA ARG A 66 -8.56 -1.93 5.07
C ARG A 66 -8.54 -2.40 3.62
N TYR A 67 -8.39 -1.47 2.67
CA TYR A 67 -8.35 -1.81 1.24
C TYR A 67 -7.09 -2.59 0.87
N ASN A 68 -5.94 -2.19 1.41
CA ASN A 68 -4.67 -2.88 1.18
C ASN A 68 -4.70 -4.35 1.66
N ASN A 69 -5.32 -4.62 2.81
CA ASN A 69 -5.47 -5.99 3.31
C ASN A 69 -6.35 -6.85 2.40
N GLN A 70 -7.41 -6.27 1.80
CA GLN A 70 -8.23 -6.98 0.82
C GLN A 70 -7.44 -7.29 -0.45
N ILE A 71 -6.72 -6.31 -0.99
CA ILE A 71 -5.85 -6.50 -2.16
C ILE A 71 -4.81 -7.60 -1.86
N LYS A 72 -4.11 -7.48 -0.73
CA LYS A 72 -3.11 -8.44 -0.28
C LYS A 72 -3.67 -9.85 -0.17
N SER A 73 -4.89 -10.02 0.34
CA SER A 73 -5.56 -11.33 0.43
C SER A 73 -5.78 -11.94 -0.95
N ILE A 74 -6.32 -11.17 -1.90
CA ILE A 74 -6.58 -11.65 -3.27
C ILE A 74 -5.28 -12.05 -3.96
N VAL A 75 -4.25 -11.22 -3.86
CA VAL A 75 -2.94 -11.51 -4.47
C VAL A 75 -2.30 -12.73 -3.81
N LYS A 76 -2.36 -12.84 -2.47
CA LYS A 76 -1.82 -13.99 -1.75
C LYS A 76 -2.45 -15.30 -2.21
N ASP A 77 -3.76 -15.33 -2.41
CA ASP A 77 -4.47 -16.52 -2.90
C ASP A 77 -4.07 -16.89 -4.32
N VAL A 78 -3.83 -15.91 -5.20
CA VAL A 78 -3.32 -16.16 -6.56
C VAL A 78 -1.90 -16.72 -6.52
N ILE A 79 -1.00 -16.13 -5.72
CA ILE A 79 0.37 -16.61 -5.58
C ILE A 79 0.40 -18.02 -4.97
N ALA A 80 -0.34 -18.28 -3.90
CA ALA A 80 -0.36 -19.61 -3.26
C ALA A 80 -0.85 -20.74 -4.19
N ARG A 81 -1.67 -20.41 -5.20
CA ARG A 81 -2.13 -21.39 -6.20
C ARG A 81 -1.07 -21.66 -7.27
N GLU A 82 -0.37 -20.62 -7.70
CA GLU A 82 0.59 -20.67 -8.81
C GLU A 82 2.02 -21.00 -8.37
N TYR A 83 2.33 -20.73 -7.10
CA TYR A 83 3.63 -20.84 -6.43
C TYR A 83 3.39 -21.34 -4.99
N PRO A 84 3.07 -22.63 -4.80
CA PRO A 84 2.63 -23.18 -3.51
C PRO A 84 3.72 -23.12 -2.43
N ASP A 85 4.99 -23.11 -2.83
CA ASP A 85 6.15 -23.06 -1.93
C ASP A 85 6.65 -21.61 -1.71
N ALA A 86 5.86 -20.61 -2.13
CA ALA A 86 6.19 -19.20 -1.95
C ALA A 86 6.29 -18.81 -0.46
N THR A 87 7.38 -18.15 -0.12
CA THR A 87 7.71 -17.60 1.19
C THR A 87 7.88 -16.08 1.12
N GLU A 88 7.99 -15.43 2.27
CA GLU A 88 8.28 -13.98 2.39
C GLU A 88 7.33 -13.04 1.64
N PHE A 89 6.10 -13.50 1.35
CA PHE A 89 5.12 -12.74 0.57
C PHE A 89 4.81 -11.36 1.18
N ARG A 90 5.03 -10.32 0.38
CA ARG A 90 4.60 -8.94 0.65
C ARG A 90 3.87 -8.36 -0.55
N PHE A 91 2.84 -7.58 -0.27
CA PHE A 91 2.11 -6.85 -1.30
C PHE A 91 1.45 -5.61 -0.70
N GLU A 92 1.71 -4.45 -1.31
CA GLU A 92 1.18 -3.15 -0.90
C GLU A 92 0.77 -2.32 -2.13
N LEU A 93 -0.43 -1.74 -2.08
CA LEU A 93 -1.06 -1.00 -3.17
C LEU A 93 -1.19 -1.79 -4.47
N ASP A 94 -0.16 -1.75 -5.31
CA ASP A 94 -0.09 -2.35 -6.64
C ASP A 94 1.22 -3.11 -6.88
N MET A 95 2.10 -3.20 -5.87
CA MET A 95 3.41 -3.83 -5.99
C MET A 95 3.70 -4.75 -4.80
N GLY A 96 4.56 -5.74 -5.04
CA GLY A 96 4.97 -6.66 -4.00
C GLY A 96 6.09 -7.57 -4.44
N TYR A 97 6.37 -8.56 -3.63
CA TYR A 97 7.33 -9.60 -3.93
C TYR A 97 7.04 -10.87 -3.11
N PHE A 98 7.63 -11.97 -3.53
CA PHE A 98 7.69 -13.24 -2.80
C PHE A 98 8.97 -13.98 -3.17
N THR A 99 9.35 -14.95 -2.35
CA THR A 99 10.54 -15.78 -2.57
C THR A 99 10.11 -17.22 -2.79
N GLU A 100 10.57 -17.87 -3.84
CA GLU A 100 10.38 -19.31 -4.06
C GLU A 100 11.70 -19.92 -4.54
N ASN A 101 12.11 -21.05 -3.94
CA ASN A 101 13.39 -21.69 -4.24
C ASN A 101 14.59 -20.71 -4.18
N ASP A 102 14.63 -19.87 -3.14
CA ASP A 102 15.65 -18.82 -2.94
C ASP A 102 15.72 -17.74 -4.04
N ILE A 103 14.71 -17.65 -4.90
CA ILE A 103 14.58 -16.63 -5.95
C ILE A 103 13.51 -15.62 -5.56
N GLU A 104 13.86 -14.33 -5.54
CA GLU A 104 12.91 -13.24 -5.35
C GLU A 104 12.16 -12.93 -6.66
N TYR A 105 10.84 -13.00 -6.60
CA TYR A 105 9.92 -12.61 -7.65
C TYR A 105 9.20 -11.33 -7.26
N LYS A 106 9.21 -10.33 -8.14
CA LYS A 106 8.42 -9.11 -8.03
C LYS A 106 7.03 -9.33 -8.57
N ILE A 107 6.04 -8.73 -7.92
CA ILE A 107 4.64 -8.73 -8.30
C ILE A 107 4.26 -7.29 -8.66
N GLN A 108 3.62 -7.09 -9.81
CA GLN A 108 3.03 -5.81 -10.18
C GLN A 108 1.61 -6.00 -10.69
N TYR A 109 0.65 -5.31 -10.09
CA TYR A 109 -0.69 -5.16 -10.64
C TYR A 109 -0.65 -4.22 -11.84
N LYS A 110 -1.25 -4.65 -12.97
CA LYS A 110 -1.50 -3.77 -14.11
C LYS A 110 -2.89 -4.01 -14.68
N LYS A 111 -3.47 -2.92 -15.16
CA LYS A 111 -4.58 -2.96 -16.10
C LYS A 111 -4.00 -2.95 -17.51
N THR A 112 -4.30 -3.98 -18.29
CA THR A 112 -3.81 -4.09 -19.67
C THR A 112 -4.53 -3.09 -20.59
N ILE A 113 -4.02 -2.93 -21.81
CA ILE A 113 -4.65 -2.12 -22.87
C ILE A 113 -6.07 -2.62 -23.21
N SER A 114 -6.37 -3.90 -22.95
CA SER A 114 -7.70 -4.50 -23.13
C SER A 114 -8.63 -4.37 -21.92
N ASN A 115 -8.31 -3.53 -20.93
CA ASN A 115 -9.02 -3.39 -19.66
C ASN A 115 -9.06 -4.67 -18.79
N GLU A 116 -8.18 -5.64 -19.04
CA GLU A 116 -8.06 -6.81 -18.18
C GLU A 116 -7.13 -6.51 -17.01
N GLU A 117 -7.56 -6.85 -15.81
CA GLU A 117 -6.74 -6.78 -14.60
C GLU A 117 -5.84 -8.02 -14.53
N LYS A 118 -4.51 -7.82 -14.48
CA LYS A 118 -3.52 -8.91 -14.38
C LYS A 118 -2.50 -8.63 -13.29
N LEU A 119 -1.90 -9.70 -12.76
CA LEU A 119 -0.67 -9.64 -11.99
C LEU A 119 0.50 -10.05 -12.88
N ILE A 120 1.51 -9.19 -12.94
CA ILE A 120 2.75 -9.44 -13.67
C ILE A 120 3.79 -9.88 -12.65
N ILE A 121 4.34 -11.08 -12.86
CA ILE A 121 5.41 -11.64 -12.05
C ILE A 121 6.70 -11.54 -12.82
N THR A 122 7.73 -10.96 -12.22
CA THR A 122 9.05 -10.81 -12.83
C THR A 122 10.14 -11.25 -11.88
N VAL A 123 11.19 -11.89 -12.39
CA VAL A 123 12.41 -12.18 -11.64
C VAL A 123 13.40 -11.02 -11.86
N ASN A 124 14.24 -10.71 -10.86
CA ASN A 124 15.30 -9.72 -11.03
C ASN A 124 16.26 -10.11 -12.16
N ASP A 125 16.46 -9.17 -13.11
CA ASP A 125 17.28 -9.34 -14.32
C ASP A 125 18.73 -9.82 -14.05
N PHE A 126 19.27 -9.57 -12.84
CA PHE A 126 20.63 -9.98 -12.46
C PHE A 126 20.83 -11.50 -12.30
N ILE A 127 19.75 -12.27 -12.09
CA ILE A 127 19.82 -13.72 -11.86
C ILE A 127 19.60 -14.50 -13.17
N ALA A 128 18.93 -13.91 -14.17
CA ALA A 128 18.66 -14.53 -15.47
C ALA A 128 19.17 -13.65 -16.64
N PRO A 129 20.49 -13.56 -16.86
CA PRO A 129 21.09 -12.71 -17.89
C PRO A 129 20.86 -13.21 -19.33
N ASP A 130 20.47 -14.48 -19.52
CA ASP A 130 20.17 -15.05 -20.83
C ASP A 130 18.66 -15.05 -21.11
N ASN A 131 18.21 -14.05 -21.86
CA ASN A 131 17.06 -14.08 -22.79
C ASN A 131 15.68 -14.57 -22.31
N ASN A 132 15.46 -14.80 -21.02
CA ASN A 132 14.16 -15.07 -20.42
C ASN A 132 13.97 -14.13 -19.22
N LYS A 133 13.60 -12.89 -19.50
CA LYS A 133 12.74 -12.15 -18.56
C LYS A 133 11.49 -13.01 -18.40
N SER A 134 11.44 -13.86 -17.37
CA SER A 134 10.31 -14.74 -17.12
C SER A 134 9.15 -13.90 -16.60
N ILE A 135 8.51 -13.18 -17.51
CA ILE A 135 7.32 -12.38 -17.27
C ILE A 135 6.15 -13.38 -17.29
N LYS A 136 5.69 -13.82 -16.12
CA LYS A 136 4.47 -14.61 -16.00
C LYS A 136 3.32 -13.64 -15.75
N THR A 137 2.26 -13.74 -16.56
CA THR A 137 1.03 -12.95 -16.36
C THR A 137 -0.02 -13.86 -15.74
N LEU A 138 -0.57 -13.46 -14.59
CA LEU A 138 -1.59 -14.20 -13.86
C LEU A 138 -2.92 -13.45 -13.87
N ASP A 139 -4.01 -14.20 -13.97
CA ASP A 139 -5.36 -13.66 -13.90
C ASP A 139 -5.76 -13.35 -12.46
N ILE A 140 -6.42 -12.21 -12.29
CA ILE A 140 -7.01 -11.83 -11.01
C ILE A 140 -8.44 -12.36 -10.96
N PRO A 141 -8.84 -13.05 -9.87
CA PRO A 141 -10.21 -13.47 -9.68
C PRO A 141 -11.15 -12.26 -9.76
N LYS A 142 -12.14 -12.31 -10.64
CA LYS A 142 -13.21 -11.32 -10.66
C LYS A 142 -14.06 -11.53 -9.41
N GLU A 143 -14.43 -10.43 -8.73
CA GLU A 143 -15.43 -10.53 -7.67
C GLU A 143 -16.68 -11.21 -8.23
N THR A 144 -17.04 -12.34 -7.63
CA THR A 144 -18.38 -12.89 -7.81
C THR A 144 -19.28 -11.89 -7.09
N LYS A 145 -20.03 -11.07 -7.83
CA LYS A 145 -21.19 -10.41 -7.24
C LYS A 145 -22.06 -11.54 -6.74
N ASN A 146 -22.06 -11.80 -5.43
CA ASN A 146 -23.14 -12.54 -4.83
C ASN A 146 -24.39 -11.75 -5.22
N ASN A 147 -25.21 -12.33 -6.10
CA ASN A 147 -26.57 -11.87 -6.29
C ASN A 147 -27.24 -12.08 -4.92
N GLU A 148 -27.20 -11.07 -4.06
CA GLU A 148 -28.22 -10.92 -3.04
C GLU A 148 -29.54 -10.89 -3.81
N SER A 149 -30.21 -12.04 -3.79
CA SER A 149 -31.62 -12.15 -4.09
C SER A 149 -32.33 -11.15 -3.18
N THR A 150 -32.63 -9.97 -3.70
CA THR A 150 -33.67 -9.10 -3.14
C THR A 150 -35.00 -9.78 -3.37
N ASN A 151 -35.30 -10.77 -2.53
CA ASN A 151 -36.66 -11.13 -2.18
C ASN A 151 -37.06 -10.24 -1.02
N ASN A 152 -37.74 -9.13 -1.34
CA ASN A 152 -38.97 -8.66 -0.70
C ASN A 152 -39.52 -7.45 -1.44
#